data_AF-A0A2W2J872-F1
#
_entry.id   AF-A0A2W2J872-F1
#
_cell.length_a   1.000
_cell.length_b   1.000
_cell.length_c   1.000
_cell.angle_alpha   90.00
_cell.angle_beta   90.00
_cell.angle_gamma   90.00
#
_symmetry.space_group_name_H-M   'P 1'
#
loop_
_entity.id
_entity.type
_entity.pdbx_description
1 polymer ?
#
loop_
_entity_poly.entity_id
_entity_poly.type
_entity_poly.pdbx_seq_one_letter_code
_entity_poly.pdbx_strand_id
1 'polypeptide(L)' 'PGIGPWAPTPAELSVAERALAAVPGAPELLYARVDLVDGEDGEPHVMELELVEPNLFLWLHPESVAPVTEAILAATTR' A
#
# COMPACT_ATOMS: atom_id res chain seq x y z
N PRO A 1 20.79 -1.85 -6.52
CA PRO A 1 19.71 -0.96 -6.02
C PRO A 1 18.92 -0.38 -7.20
N GLY A 2 17.67 -0.82 -7.37
CA GLY A 2 16.78 -0.34 -8.42
C GLY A 2 15.34 -0.48 -7.95
N ILE A 3 14.56 0.58 -8.14
CA ILE A 3 13.11 0.51 -8.00
C ILE A 3 12.59 -0.06 -9.32
N GLY A 4 11.82 -1.14 -9.24
CA GLY A 4 11.23 -1.82 -10.38
C GLY A 4 9.90 -2.45 -10.00
N PRO A 5 9.07 -2.84 -10.98
CA PRO A 5 7.82 -3.50 -10.69
C PRO A 5 8.06 -4.78 -9.87
N TRP A 6 7.24 -4.98 -8.84
CA TRP A 6 7.23 -6.17 -8.02
C TRP A 6 5.83 -6.74 -7.97
N ALA A 7 5.70 -8.05 -8.19
CA ALA A 7 4.45 -8.76 -7.97
C ALA A 7 4.53 -9.38 -6.56
N PRO A 8 3.78 -8.87 -5.58
CA PRO A 8 3.87 -9.36 -4.21
C PRO A 8 3.40 -10.81 -4.12
N THR A 9 4.07 -11.58 -3.27
CA THR A 9 3.67 -12.95 -2.94
C THR A 9 2.36 -12.96 -2.15
N PRO A 10 1.65 -14.11 -2.07
CA PRO A 10 0.48 -14.23 -1.21
C PRO A 10 0.76 -13.96 0.28
N ALA A 11 1.96 -14.29 0.76
CA ALA A 11 2.37 -14.03 2.15
C ALA A 11 2.55 -12.52 2.41
N GLU A 12 3.23 -11.82 1.50
CA GLU A 12 3.39 -10.37 1.53
C GLU A 12 2.04 -9.64 1.50
N LEU A 13 1.15 -10.02 0.57
CA LEU A 13 -0.21 -9.49 0.50
C LEU A 13 -0.97 -9.71 1.82
N SER A 14 -0.91 -10.91 2.38
CA SER A 14 -1.60 -11.22 3.64
C SER A 14 -1.10 -10.38 4.81
N VAL A 15 0.21 -10.12 4.91
CA VAL A 15 0.77 -9.22 5.92
C VAL A 15 0.29 -7.79 5.70
N ALA A 16 0.31 -7.31 4.45
CA ALA A 16 -0.14 -5.96 4.12
C ALA A 16 -1.62 -5.73 4.46
N GLU A 17 -2.49 -6.68 4.11
CA GLU A 17 -3.93 -6.63 4.43
C GLU A 17 -4.18 -6.59 5.94
N ARG A 18 -3.45 -7.40 6.73
CA ARG A 18 -3.55 -7.36 8.20
C ARG A 18 -3.08 -6.03 8.77
N ALA A 19 -2.03 -5.44 8.22
CA ALA A 19 -1.55 -4.13 8.65
C ALA A 19 -2.60 -3.03 8.40
N LEU A 20 -3.21 -3.03 7.21
CA LEU A 20 -4.28 -2.09 6.86
C LEU A 20 -5.53 -2.27 7.73
N ALA A 21 -5.93 -3.52 8.01
CA ALA A 21 -7.07 -3.82 8.87
C ALA A 21 -6.86 -3.39 10.34
N ALA A 22 -5.61 -3.27 10.79
CA ALA A 22 -5.27 -2.79 12.13
C ALA A 22 -5.35 -1.27 12.28
N VAL A 23 -5.48 -0.50 11.18
CA VAL A 23 -5.58 0.96 11.22
C VAL A 23 -6.93 1.37 11.85
N PRO A 24 -6.94 2.21 12.89
CA PRO A 24 -8.18 2.75 13.44
C PRO A 24 -8.97 3.51 12.36
N GLY A 25 -10.24 3.15 12.16
CA GLY A 25 -11.07 3.76 11.10
C GLY A 25 -10.74 3.27 9.69
N ALA A 26 -10.09 2.10 9.54
CA ALA A 26 -9.71 1.51 8.25
C ALA A 26 -10.75 1.57 7.12
N PRO A 27 -12.09 1.44 7.35
CA PRO A 27 -13.07 1.59 6.28
C PRO A 27 -13.04 2.95 5.54
N GLU A 28 -12.44 3.98 6.12
CA GLU A 28 -12.33 5.33 5.54
C GLU A 28 -10.98 5.61 4.86
N LEU A 29 -9.99 4.71 5.01
CA LEU A 29 -8.64 4.87 4.48
C LEU A 29 -8.65 4.82 2.94
N LEU A 30 -8.35 5.95 2.29
CA LEU A 30 -8.38 6.07 0.82
C LEU A 30 -7.18 5.41 0.13
N TYR A 31 -6.01 5.52 0.73
CA TYR A 31 -4.76 4.98 0.24
C TYR A 31 -3.80 4.76 1.40
N ALA A 32 -2.83 3.89 1.19
CA ALA A 32 -1.70 3.66 2.07
C ALA A 32 -0.60 2.95 1.29
N ARG A 33 0.63 2.98 1.82
CA ARG A 33 1.70 2.08 1.40
C ARG A 33 2.12 1.21 2.58
N VAL A 34 2.26 -0.09 2.32
CA VAL A 34 2.79 -1.05 3.28
C VAL A 34 4.13 -1.55 2.75
N ASP A 35 5.20 -1.20 3.45
CA ASP A 35 6.54 -1.64 3.10
C ASP A 35 6.89 -2.86 3.92
N LEU A 36 7.37 -3.91 3.25
CA LEU A 36 7.70 -5.19 3.86
C LEU A 36 9.20 -5.46 3.79
N VAL A 37 9.66 -6.28 4.72
CA VAL A 37 11.02 -6.82 4.76
C VAL A 37 10.98 -8.27 5.20
N ASP A 38 11.86 -9.11 4.68
CA ASP A 38 12.00 -10.49 5.13
C ASP A 38 12.59 -10.52 6.55
N GLY A 39 11.96 -11.32 7.41
CA GLY A 39 12.46 -11.67 8.74
C GLY A 39 13.62 -12.67 8.68
N GLU A 40 14.18 -13.01 9.85
CA GLU A 40 15.26 -14.02 9.95
C GLU A 40 14.83 -15.42 9.50
N ASP A 41 13.53 -15.71 9.54
CA ASP A 41 12.90 -16.94 9.06
C ASP A 41 12.53 -16.89 7.57
N GLY A 42 12.75 -15.75 6.90
CA GLY A 42 12.35 -15.51 5.51
C GLY A 42 10.88 -15.19 5.32
N GLU A 43 10.10 -15.02 6.40
CA GLU A 43 8.71 -14.59 6.31
C GLU A 43 8.61 -13.06 6.21
N PRO A 44 7.58 -12.49 5.57
CA PRO A 44 7.44 -11.05 5.44
C PRO A 44 6.98 -10.38 6.74
N HIS A 45 7.62 -9.28 7.11
CA HIS A 45 7.26 -8.41 8.23
C HIS A 45 6.99 -6.98 7.75
N VAL A 46 6.11 -6.25 8.43
CA VAL A 46 5.92 -4.81 8.17
C VAL A 46 7.17 -4.07 8.62
N MET A 47 7.78 -3.33 7.69
CA MET A 47 8.86 -2.38 7.96
C MET A 47 8.30 -0.99 8.20
N GLU A 48 7.36 -0.55 7.35
CA GLU A 48 6.75 0.78 7.42
C GLU A 48 5.29 0.75 6.95
N LEU A 49 4.47 1.64 7.51
CA LEU A 49 3.08 1.85 7.11
C LEU A 49 2.84 3.35 6.93
N GLU A 50 2.82 3.81 5.67
CA GLU A 50 2.59 5.21 5.32
C GLU A 50 1.11 5.44 5.01
N LEU A 51 0.44 6.26 5.83
CA LEU A 51 -1.01 6.50 5.75
C LEU A 51 -1.38 7.92 5.27
N VAL A 52 -0.42 8.86 5.28
CA VAL A 52 -0.72 10.29 5.09
C VAL A 52 -0.15 10.81 3.78
N GLU A 53 1.16 10.66 3.55
CA GLU A 53 1.83 11.22 2.37
C GLU A 53 2.64 10.19 1.58
N PRO A 54 2.08 9.00 1.29
CA PRO A 54 2.88 7.95 0.72
C PRO A 54 3.34 8.24 -0.70
N ASN A 55 4.58 7.86 -1.01
CA ASN A 55 5.00 7.71 -2.39
C ASN A 55 4.36 6.44 -2.98
N LEU A 56 3.24 6.59 -3.68
CA LEU A 56 2.48 5.49 -4.28
C LEU A 56 3.12 4.90 -5.56
N PHE A 57 4.30 5.38 -5.96
CA PHE A 57 5.01 4.92 -7.17
C PHE A 57 4.16 4.96 -8.45
N LEU A 58 3.26 5.93 -8.59
CA LEU A 58 2.38 6.04 -9.77
C LEU A 58 3.14 6.19 -11.10
N TRP A 59 4.38 6.69 -11.06
CA TRP A 59 5.25 6.74 -12.23
C TRP A 59 5.76 5.35 -12.67
N LEU A 60 5.81 4.39 -11.75
CA LEU A 60 6.23 3.01 -11.98
C LEU A 60 5.06 2.13 -12.42
N HIS A 61 3.83 2.48 -12.02
CA HIS A 61 2.58 1.84 -12.46
C HIS A 61 1.57 2.91 -12.93
N PRO A 62 1.77 3.48 -14.14
CA PRO A 62 0.95 4.59 -14.66
C PRO A 62 -0.56 4.31 -14.72
N GLU A 63 -0.93 3.05 -14.87
CA GLU A 63 -2.32 2.58 -14.88
C GLU A 63 -3.04 2.84 -13.55
N SER A 64 -2.30 3.03 -12.44
CA SER A 64 -2.87 3.40 -11.14
C SER A 64 -3.27 4.87 -11.02
N VAL A 65 -2.81 5.75 -11.92
CA VAL A 65 -3.12 7.19 -11.83
C VAL A 65 -4.62 7.45 -11.91
N ALA A 66 -5.31 6.82 -12.86
CA ALA A 66 -6.75 7.00 -13.04
C ALA A 66 -7.56 6.54 -11.80
N PRO A 67 -7.46 5.29 -11.31
CA PRO A 67 -8.24 4.86 -10.15
C PRO A 67 -7.95 5.67 -8.88
N VAL A 68 -6.69 6.07 -8.64
CA VAL A 68 -6.34 6.94 -7.50
C VAL A 68 -6.98 8.32 -7.64
N THR A 69 -6.95 8.90 -8.84
CA THR A 69 -7.60 10.20 -9.10
C THR A 69 -9.10 10.13 -8.84
N GLU A 70 -9.77 9.11 -9.36
CA GLU A 70 -11.21 8.91 -9.15
C GLU A 70 -11.56 8.71 -7.66
N ALA A 71 -10.76 7.94 -6.93
CA ALA A 71 -10.95 7.73 -5.50
C ALA A 71 -10.84 9.04 -4.70
N ILE A 72 -9.88 9.91 -5.06
CA ILE A 72 -9.71 11.23 -4.45
C ILE A 72 -10.91 12.13 -4.76
N LEU A 73 -11.34 12.19 -6.02
CA LEU A 73 -12.51 12.99 -6.43
C LEU A 73 -13.77 12.55 -5.69
N ALA A 74 -14.04 11.26 -5.60
CA ALA A 74 -15.19 10.71 -4.88
C ALA A 74 -15.14 11.01 -3.36
N ALA A 75 -13.96 11.13 -2.77
CA ALA A 75 -13.82 11.50 -1.36
C ALA A 75 -14.21 12.95 -1.07
N THR A 76 -14.13 13.84 -2.06
CA THR A 76 -14.53 15.26 -1.91
C THR A 76 -16.04 15.46 -1.84
N THR A 77 -16.82 14.44 -2.16
CA THR A 77 -18.29 14.48 -2.17
C THR A 77 -18.93 13.72 -1.00
N ARG A 78 -18.13 13.26 -0.02
CA ARG A 78 -18.63 12.59 1.18
C ARG A 78 -19.07 13.57 2.26
#